data_AF-A0A3N0CHE8-F1
#
_entry.id   AF-A0A3N0CHE8-F1
#
_cell.length_a   1.000
_cell.length_b   1.000
_cell.length_c   1.000
_cell.angle_alpha   90.00
_cell.angle_beta   90.00
_cell.angle_gamma   90.00
#
_symmetry.space_group_name_H-M   'P 1'
#
loop_
_entity.id
_entity.type
_entity.pdbx_description
1 polymer ?
#
loop_
_entity_poly.entity_id
_entity_poly.type
_entity_poly.pdbx_seq_one_letter_code
_entity_poly.pdbx_strand_id
1 'polypeptide(L)'
;MNHIVAGCRDQQPRGWVVRIQDLSRIDAIGQAHLVRSGQVAPHDLVEAAIDRIAAVDPELNSIVTQLFDKARREAGAVDLEAPFAGVPYVLKDHLTGSAGDPMSEGLAPLREQGWAPDTDSFYVERMRQAGFVLIGKSNLPELALRATTESATLGHATTRGMSPDPRVVPAADQVPQWQQVWCRWHTRPTPGDRFASLQA
;
A
#
# COMPACT_ATOMS: atom_id res chain seq x y z
N MET A 1 -50.81 12.49 16.30
CA MET A 1 -50.14 12.91 15.06
C MET A 1 -48.87 12.08 14.92
N ASN A 2 -48.95 11.00 14.13
CA ASN A 2 -47.80 10.21 13.72
C ASN A 2 -47.57 10.44 12.23
N HIS A 3 -46.30 10.57 11.85
CA HIS A 3 -45.60 9.87 10.75
C HIS A 3 -44.60 10.79 10.04
N ILE A 4 -43.31 10.59 10.33
CA ILE A 4 -42.28 9.89 9.53
C ILE A 4 -41.63 10.83 8.51
N VAL A 5 -40.39 11.21 8.83
CA VAL A 5 -39.41 11.82 7.91
C VAL A 5 -38.84 10.69 7.05
N ALA A 6 -39.16 10.67 5.76
CA ALA A 6 -38.53 9.76 4.79
C ALA A 6 -37.14 10.32 4.42
N GLY A 7 -36.10 9.72 5.00
CA GLY A 7 -34.71 9.99 4.67
C GLY A 7 -34.29 9.37 3.33
N CYS A 8 -33.41 10.09 2.65
CA CYS A 8 -32.75 9.79 1.38
C CYS A 8 -31.95 8.47 1.40
N ARG A 9 -32.63 7.31 1.34
CA ARG A 9 -31.96 5.99 1.37
C ARG A 9 -32.29 5.05 0.22
N ASP A 10 -33.06 5.46 -0.79
CA ASP A 10 -33.63 4.50 -1.74
C ASP A 10 -33.49 4.91 -3.23
N GLN A 11 -32.29 5.37 -3.61
CA GLN A 11 -31.93 5.54 -5.02
C GLN A 11 -30.60 4.86 -5.33
N GLN A 12 -30.54 3.53 -5.20
CA GLN A 12 -29.52 2.76 -5.92
C GLN A 12 -30.06 2.42 -7.32
N PRO A 13 -29.43 2.89 -8.41
CA PRO A 13 -29.84 2.49 -9.75
C PRO A 13 -29.66 0.98 -9.92
N ARG A 14 -30.77 0.27 -10.17
CA ARG A 14 -30.79 -1.16 -10.46
C ARG A 14 -29.88 -1.44 -11.68
N GLY A 15 -28.78 -2.18 -11.47
CA GLY A 15 -28.03 -2.81 -12.57
C GLY A 15 -26.56 -2.42 -12.77
N TRP A 16 -25.83 -1.95 -11.75
CA TRP A 16 -24.36 -1.86 -11.87
C TRP A 16 -23.75 -3.26 -11.77
N VAL A 17 -23.42 -3.87 -12.91
CA VAL A 17 -22.52 -5.02 -12.94
C VAL A 17 -21.14 -4.51 -12.53
N VAL A 18 -20.69 -4.85 -11.32
CA VAL A 18 -19.33 -4.55 -10.87
C VAL A 18 -18.37 -5.37 -11.73
N ARG A 19 -17.57 -4.71 -12.57
CA ARG A 19 -16.52 -5.38 -13.32
C ARG A 19 -15.29 -5.52 -12.44
N ILE A 20 -14.59 -6.66 -12.53
CA ILE A 20 -13.35 -6.93 -11.79
C ILE A 20 -12.34 -5.78 -11.92
N GLN A 21 -12.21 -5.22 -13.13
CA GLN A 21 -11.31 -4.10 -13.43
C GLN A 21 -11.66 -2.80 -12.68
N ASP A 22 -12.91 -2.61 -12.29
CA ASP A 22 -13.37 -1.41 -11.59
C ASP A 22 -13.12 -1.52 -10.06
N LEU A 23 -12.84 -2.73 -9.54
CA LEU A 23 -12.60 -2.98 -8.11
C LEU A 23 -11.41 -2.18 -7.54
N SER A 24 -10.37 -1.93 -8.36
CA SER A 24 -9.22 -1.13 -7.94
C SER A 24 -9.54 0.34 -7.66
N ARG A 25 -10.72 0.81 -8.07
CA ARG A 25 -11.19 2.19 -7.81
C ARG A 25 -12.09 2.29 -6.58
N ILE A 26 -12.43 1.16 -5.98
CA ILE A 26 -13.27 1.07 -4.79
C ILE A 26 -12.35 0.98 -3.58
N ASP A 27 -12.62 1.80 -2.56
CA ASP A 27 -11.85 1.76 -1.32
C ASP A 27 -12.12 0.47 -0.51
N ALA A 28 -11.33 0.23 0.53
CA ALA A 28 -11.43 -0.97 1.36
C ALA A 28 -12.82 -1.15 2.00
N ILE A 29 -13.51 -0.06 2.35
CA ILE A 29 -14.84 -0.11 2.96
C ILE A 29 -15.87 -0.58 1.93
N GLY A 30 -15.81 -0.02 0.72
CA GLY A 30 -16.65 -0.41 -0.40
C GLY A 30 -16.39 -1.85 -0.83
N GLN A 31 -15.13 -2.28 -0.92
CA GLN A 31 -14.77 -3.66 -1.24
C GLN A 31 -15.34 -4.64 -0.18
N ALA A 32 -15.17 -4.33 1.10
CA ALA A 32 -15.73 -5.15 2.17
C ALA A 32 -17.27 -5.21 2.13
N HIS A 33 -17.93 -4.11 1.73
CA HIS A 33 -19.39 -4.10 1.52
C HIS A 33 -19.81 -4.99 0.35
N LEU A 34 -19.05 -4.99 -0.76
CA LEU A 34 -19.33 -5.86 -1.90
C LEU A 34 -19.23 -7.34 -1.53
N VAL A 35 -18.23 -7.70 -0.72
CA VAL A 35 -18.09 -9.07 -0.20
C VAL A 35 -19.27 -9.43 0.72
N ARG A 36 -19.59 -8.59 1.72
CA ARG A 36 -20.72 -8.85 2.63
C ARG A 36 -22.07 -8.96 1.92
N SER A 37 -22.27 -8.20 0.86
CA SER A 37 -23.51 -8.26 0.07
C SER A 37 -23.54 -9.41 -0.95
N GLY A 38 -22.47 -10.20 -1.06
CA GLY A 38 -22.36 -11.32 -2.00
C GLY A 38 -22.25 -10.89 -3.47
N GLN A 39 -22.01 -9.59 -3.74
CA GLN A 39 -21.83 -9.08 -5.10
C GLN A 39 -20.49 -9.46 -5.71
N VAL A 40 -19.49 -9.70 -4.85
CA VAL A 40 -18.11 -10.05 -5.21
C VAL A 40 -17.60 -11.06 -4.19
N ALA A 41 -16.83 -12.06 -4.60
CA ALA A 41 -16.19 -12.97 -3.67
C ALA A 41 -14.77 -12.49 -3.29
N PRO A 42 -14.22 -12.88 -2.12
CA PRO A 42 -12.85 -12.52 -1.72
C PRO A 42 -11.79 -12.79 -2.78
N HIS A 43 -11.90 -13.91 -3.50
CA HIS A 43 -10.97 -14.28 -4.55
C HIS A 43 -10.97 -13.27 -5.72
N ASP A 44 -12.14 -12.73 -6.08
CA ASP A 44 -12.25 -11.73 -7.15
C ASP A 44 -11.49 -10.44 -6.79
N LEU A 45 -11.55 -10.02 -5.52
CA LEU A 45 -10.79 -8.84 -5.05
C LEU A 45 -9.29 -9.08 -5.15
N VAL A 46 -8.82 -10.26 -4.74
CA VAL A 46 -7.41 -10.63 -4.78
C VAL A 46 -6.90 -10.75 -6.21
N GLU A 47 -7.61 -11.43 -7.11
CA GLU A 47 -7.23 -11.49 -8.53
C GLU A 47 -7.22 -10.10 -9.18
N ALA A 48 -8.23 -9.26 -8.91
CA ALA A 48 -8.26 -7.89 -9.43
C ALA A 48 -7.01 -7.09 -9.01
N ALA A 49 -6.57 -7.26 -7.77
CA ALA A 49 -5.38 -6.58 -7.27
C ALA A 49 -4.09 -7.15 -7.88
N ILE A 50 -4.00 -8.47 -8.04
CA ILE A 50 -2.87 -9.14 -8.70
C ILE A 50 -2.74 -8.68 -10.16
N ASP A 51 -3.84 -8.68 -10.91
CA ASP A 51 -3.88 -8.23 -12.30
C ASP A 51 -3.45 -6.76 -12.43
N ARG A 52 -3.90 -5.92 -11.49
CA ARG A 52 -3.52 -4.50 -11.42
C ARG A 52 -2.02 -4.34 -11.18
N ILE A 53 -1.45 -5.12 -10.26
CA ILE A 53 -0.01 -5.11 -9.96
C ILE A 53 0.76 -5.59 -11.18
N ALA A 54 0.39 -6.71 -11.79
CA ALA A 54 1.05 -7.24 -12.97
C ALA A 54 1.07 -6.24 -14.13
N ALA A 55 0.00 -5.45 -14.28
CA ALA A 55 -0.11 -4.45 -15.35
C ALA A 55 0.71 -3.16 -15.12
N VAL A 56 1.07 -2.81 -13.89
CA VAL A 56 1.66 -1.49 -13.57
C VAL A 56 2.99 -1.56 -12.84
N ASP A 57 3.18 -2.56 -11.99
CA ASP A 57 4.39 -2.70 -11.20
C ASP A 57 5.68 -2.87 -12.02
N PRO A 58 5.69 -3.42 -13.25
CA PRO A 58 6.89 -3.39 -14.09
C PRO A 58 7.47 -1.99 -14.34
N GLU A 59 6.62 -0.95 -14.31
CA GLU A 59 7.06 0.46 -14.44
C GLU A 59 7.37 1.10 -13.08
N LEU A 60 6.71 0.65 -12.01
CA LEU A 60 6.79 1.27 -10.69
C LEU A 60 7.85 0.65 -9.77
N ASN A 61 8.15 -0.64 -9.92
CA ASN A 61 8.99 -1.39 -8.99
C ASN A 61 8.57 -1.18 -7.52
N SER A 62 7.25 -1.26 -7.28
CA SER A 62 6.65 -0.98 -5.98
C SER A 62 6.49 -2.23 -5.12
N ILE A 63 6.46 -3.44 -5.70
CA ILE A 63 6.32 -4.72 -4.99
C ILE A 63 7.61 -5.53 -5.10
N VAL A 64 8.27 -5.80 -3.98
CA VAL A 64 9.58 -6.49 -3.93
C VAL A 64 9.47 -7.97 -3.54
N THR A 65 8.33 -8.33 -2.94
CA THR A 65 7.97 -9.71 -2.61
C THR A 65 6.51 -9.93 -3.00
N GLN A 66 6.28 -10.77 -4.00
CA GLN A 66 4.92 -11.16 -4.42
C GLN A 66 4.47 -12.34 -3.56
N LEU A 67 3.27 -12.25 -2.97
CA LEU A 67 2.68 -13.29 -2.14
C LEU A 67 1.40 -13.85 -2.76
N PHE A 68 1.28 -13.78 -4.08
CA PHE A 68 0.03 -14.04 -4.82
C PHE A 68 -0.55 -15.43 -4.57
N ASP A 69 0.27 -16.47 -4.60
CA ASP A 69 -0.22 -17.83 -4.37
C ASP A 69 -0.67 -18.05 -2.92
N LYS A 70 0.01 -17.40 -1.96
CA LYS A 70 -0.40 -17.40 -0.55
C LYS A 70 -1.72 -16.64 -0.39
N ALA A 71 -1.83 -15.46 -0.98
CA ALA A 71 -3.03 -14.64 -0.96
C ALA A 71 -4.25 -15.36 -1.55
N ARG A 72 -4.09 -16.08 -2.67
CA ARG A 72 -5.15 -16.91 -3.26
C ARG A 72 -5.68 -17.95 -2.29
N ARG A 73 -4.79 -18.63 -1.56
CA ARG A 73 -5.17 -19.61 -0.54
C ARG A 73 -5.85 -18.96 0.64
N GLU A 74 -5.30 -17.85 1.14
CA GLU A 74 -5.86 -17.11 2.27
C GLU A 74 -7.25 -16.53 1.96
N ALA A 75 -7.47 -16.03 0.74
CA ALA A 75 -8.77 -15.54 0.30
C ALA A 75 -9.87 -16.61 0.33
N GLY A 76 -9.51 -17.88 0.09
CA GLY A 76 -10.43 -19.01 0.18
C GLY A 76 -10.75 -19.44 1.62
N ALA A 77 -9.97 -18.98 2.59
CA ALA A 77 -10.10 -19.36 4.01
C ALA A 77 -10.48 -18.18 4.93
N VAL A 78 -10.75 -17.00 4.35
CA VAL A 78 -11.08 -15.80 5.13
C VAL A 78 -12.44 -15.95 5.82
N ASP A 79 -12.52 -15.47 7.06
CA ASP A 79 -13.80 -15.33 7.76
C ASP A 79 -14.65 -14.24 7.08
N LEU A 80 -15.78 -14.63 6.50
CA LEU A 80 -16.69 -13.72 5.80
C LEU A 80 -17.41 -12.74 6.74
N GLU A 81 -17.45 -13.02 8.04
CA GLU A 81 -18.02 -12.12 9.05
C GLU A 81 -17.02 -11.03 9.49
N ALA A 82 -15.75 -11.15 9.07
CA ALA A 82 -14.72 -10.19 9.41
C ALA A 82 -14.97 -8.80 8.76
N PRO A 83 -14.59 -7.69 9.42
CA PRO A 83 -14.91 -6.33 8.95
C PRO A 83 -14.39 -5.98 7.54
N PHE A 84 -13.29 -6.60 7.12
CA PHE A 84 -12.64 -6.39 5.82
C PHE A 84 -12.37 -7.72 5.11
N ALA A 85 -13.28 -8.70 5.27
CA ALA A 85 -13.19 -10.02 4.66
C ALA A 85 -12.78 -9.95 3.18
N GLY A 86 -11.60 -10.51 2.86
CA GLY A 86 -11.09 -10.64 1.50
C GLY A 86 -10.44 -9.40 0.91
N VAL A 87 -10.37 -8.28 1.64
CA VAL A 87 -9.79 -7.04 1.12
C VAL A 87 -8.27 -7.18 0.98
N PRO A 88 -7.70 -7.02 -0.23
CA PRO A 88 -6.27 -7.16 -0.45
C PRO A 88 -5.50 -5.96 0.10
N TYR A 89 -4.31 -6.21 0.64
CA TYR A 89 -3.38 -5.14 1.04
C TYR A 89 -1.91 -5.52 0.82
N VAL A 90 -1.07 -4.49 0.75
CA VAL A 90 0.40 -4.62 0.64
C VAL A 90 1.03 -4.18 1.96
N LEU A 91 2.00 -4.96 2.44
CA LEU A 91 2.73 -4.67 3.67
C LEU A 91 4.08 -4.02 3.36
N LYS A 92 4.48 -2.98 4.10
CA LYS A 92 5.83 -2.42 3.90
C LYS A 92 6.89 -3.45 4.32
N ASP A 93 7.96 -3.65 3.54
CA ASP A 93 9.04 -4.59 3.87
C ASP A 93 9.98 -4.07 4.99
N HIS A 94 9.44 -3.46 6.05
CA HIS A 94 10.20 -2.92 7.19
C HIS A 94 9.43 -3.09 8.49
N LEU A 95 10.10 -3.60 9.53
CA LEU A 95 9.64 -3.75 10.92
C LEU A 95 8.30 -4.46 11.15
N THR A 96 7.63 -4.92 10.10
CA THR A 96 6.34 -5.60 10.15
C THR A 96 6.51 -6.99 9.53
N GLY A 97 6.88 -7.94 10.38
CA GLY A 97 7.04 -9.34 9.99
C GLY A 97 5.70 -9.99 9.68
N SER A 98 5.66 -10.79 8.62
CA SER A 98 4.62 -11.77 8.35
C SER A 98 5.30 -13.14 8.39
N ALA A 99 4.82 -14.03 9.26
CA ALA A 99 5.46 -15.30 9.56
C ALA A 99 5.71 -16.10 8.29
N GLY A 100 6.97 -16.51 8.10
CA GLY A 100 7.43 -17.31 6.96
C GLY A 100 7.52 -16.57 5.62
N ASP A 101 7.16 -15.28 5.55
CA ASP A 101 7.30 -14.50 4.32
C ASP A 101 8.66 -13.77 4.30
N PRO A 102 9.39 -13.78 3.17
CA PRO A 102 10.68 -13.11 3.07
C PRO A 102 10.63 -11.64 3.48
N MET A 103 11.69 -11.19 4.15
CA MET A 103 11.84 -9.81 4.59
C MET A 103 13.29 -9.37 4.44
N SER A 104 13.51 -8.32 3.65
CA SER A 104 14.86 -7.86 3.33
C SER A 104 15.22 -6.55 4.03
N GLU A 105 14.23 -5.74 4.37
CA GLU A 105 14.46 -4.36 4.85
C GLU A 105 15.33 -3.52 3.89
N GLY A 106 15.33 -3.85 2.60
CA GLY A 106 16.22 -3.24 1.61
C GLY A 106 17.68 -3.70 1.70
N LEU A 107 18.04 -4.58 2.63
CA LEU A 107 19.41 -5.07 2.80
C LEU A 107 19.69 -6.28 1.91
N ALA A 108 20.73 -6.18 1.07
CA ALA A 108 21.20 -7.27 0.22
C ALA A 108 21.46 -8.59 0.98
N PRO A 109 22.16 -8.60 2.14
CA PRO A 109 22.41 -9.84 2.87
C PRO A 109 21.14 -10.57 3.32
N LEU A 110 20.13 -9.84 3.80
CA LEU A 110 18.85 -10.44 4.23
C LEU A 110 18.07 -10.99 3.04
N ARG A 111 18.09 -10.28 1.91
CA ARG A 111 17.48 -10.74 0.66
C ARG A 111 18.14 -12.01 0.13
N GLU A 112 19.47 -12.04 0.07
CA GLU A 112 20.26 -13.18 -0.44
C GLU A 112 20.10 -14.42 0.43
N GLN A 113 20.00 -14.25 1.75
CA GLN A 113 19.77 -15.34 2.69
C GLN A 113 18.30 -15.79 2.74
N GLY A 114 17.38 -15.04 2.12
CA GLY A 114 15.95 -15.32 2.20
C GLY A 114 15.42 -15.26 3.64
N TRP A 115 15.94 -14.33 4.46
CA TRP A 115 15.52 -14.22 5.85
C TRP A 115 14.01 -13.97 5.93
N ALA A 116 13.36 -14.66 6.87
CA ALA A 116 11.94 -14.52 7.15
C ALA A 116 11.72 -14.59 8.67
N PRO A 117 10.76 -13.81 9.21
CA PRO A 117 10.42 -13.88 10.62
C PRO A 117 9.62 -15.15 10.93
N ASP A 118 9.82 -15.71 12.12
CA ASP A 118 9.09 -16.89 12.58
C ASP A 118 7.66 -16.58 13.06
N THR A 119 7.41 -15.31 13.39
CA THR A 119 6.13 -14.86 13.93
C THR A 119 5.60 -13.66 13.17
N ASP A 120 4.28 -13.50 13.20
CA ASP A 120 3.66 -12.27 12.76
C ASP A 120 4.03 -11.13 13.72
N SER A 121 4.16 -9.94 13.16
CA SER A 121 4.05 -8.73 13.95
C SER A 121 2.60 -8.54 14.42
N PHE A 122 2.41 -7.88 15.56
CA PHE A 122 1.07 -7.56 16.08
C PHE A 122 0.19 -6.86 15.02
N TYR A 123 0.79 -6.03 14.16
CA TYR A 123 0.08 -5.40 13.05
C TYR A 123 -0.49 -6.43 12.06
N VAL A 124 0.34 -7.36 11.57
CA VAL A 124 -0.10 -8.39 10.61
C VAL A 124 -1.18 -9.29 11.21
N GLU A 125 -1.05 -9.68 12.48
CA GLU A 125 -2.08 -10.45 13.15
C GLU A 125 -3.43 -9.72 13.20
N ARG A 126 -3.44 -8.41 13.53
CA ARG A 126 -4.67 -7.61 13.56
C ARG A 126 -5.28 -7.45 12.17
N MET A 127 -4.46 -7.27 11.15
CA MET A 127 -4.93 -7.17 9.76
C MET A 127 -5.58 -8.48 9.31
N ARG A 128 -4.96 -9.63 9.60
CA ARG A 128 -5.53 -10.95 9.30
C ARG A 128 -6.84 -11.20 10.06
N GLN A 129 -6.90 -10.87 11.36
CA GLN A 129 -8.13 -10.99 12.14
C GLN A 129 -9.26 -10.08 11.65
N ALA A 130 -8.92 -8.92 11.09
CA ALA A 130 -9.90 -8.04 10.46
C ALA A 130 -10.36 -8.55 9.08
N GLY A 131 -9.76 -9.63 8.55
CA GLY A 131 -10.14 -10.26 7.29
C GLY A 131 -9.34 -9.78 6.08
N PHE A 132 -8.31 -8.96 6.26
CA PHE A 132 -7.46 -8.53 5.14
C PHE A 132 -6.58 -9.68 4.62
N VAL A 133 -6.31 -9.66 3.32
CA VAL A 133 -5.45 -10.64 2.63
C VAL A 133 -4.16 -9.96 2.17
N LEU A 134 -3.02 -10.46 2.65
CA LEU A 134 -1.70 -9.91 2.30
C LEU A 134 -1.27 -10.42 0.93
N ILE A 135 -1.18 -9.52 -0.07
CA ILE A 135 -0.86 -9.88 -1.46
C ILE A 135 0.61 -9.68 -1.84
N GLY A 136 1.37 -8.92 -1.06
CA GLY A 136 2.78 -8.68 -1.32
C GLY A 136 3.41 -7.68 -0.36
N LYS A 137 4.71 -7.43 -0.55
CA LYS A 137 5.48 -6.49 0.25
C LYS A 137 6.05 -5.35 -0.59
N SER A 138 5.97 -4.13 -0.08
CA SER A 138 6.35 -2.93 -0.83
C SER A 138 7.86 -2.66 -0.77
N ASN A 139 8.36 -1.97 -1.79
CA ASN A 139 9.72 -1.43 -1.85
C ASN A 139 9.96 -0.34 -0.80
N LEU A 140 11.23 -0.11 -0.48
CA LEU A 140 11.74 0.82 0.52
C LEU A 140 13.25 1.07 0.28
N PRO A 141 13.80 2.21 0.72
CA PRO A 141 15.26 2.32 0.85
C PRO A 141 15.76 1.43 2.00
N GLU A 142 17.05 1.16 2.03
CA GLU A 142 17.70 0.37 3.08
C GLU A 142 17.28 0.86 4.47
N LEU A 143 16.72 -0.04 5.28
CA LEU A 143 16.24 0.21 6.64
C LEU A 143 15.23 1.37 6.77
N ALA A 144 14.56 1.73 5.67
CA ALA A 144 13.69 2.91 5.60
C ALA A 144 14.38 4.24 6.02
N LEU A 145 15.71 4.33 5.91
CA LEU A 145 16.49 5.47 6.41
C LEU A 145 16.59 6.66 5.46
N ARG A 146 15.97 6.57 4.27
CA ARG A 146 15.90 7.66 3.30
C ARG A 146 14.46 8.12 3.12
N ALA A 147 14.31 9.39 2.75
CA ALA A 147 13.02 9.95 2.36
C ALA A 147 12.64 9.66 0.90
N THR A 148 13.56 9.06 0.15
CA THR A 148 13.32 8.52 -1.20
C THR A 148 13.19 7.00 -1.13
N THR A 149 12.58 6.40 -2.15
CA THR A 149 12.50 4.93 -2.31
C THR A 149 13.57 4.43 -3.29
N GLU A 150 14.76 5.02 -3.20
CA GLU A 150 15.95 4.55 -3.91
C GLU A 150 16.64 3.50 -3.06
N SER A 151 16.73 2.27 -3.56
CA SER A 151 17.51 1.19 -2.95
C SER A 151 18.56 0.68 -3.94
N ALA A 152 19.77 0.46 -3.45
CA ALA A 152 20.82 -0.21 -4.21
C ALA A 152 20.49 -1.70 -4.41
N THR A 153 19.83 -2.31 -3.42
CA THR A 153 19.44 -3.73 -3.44
C THR A 153 18.18 -3.98 -4.26
N LEU A 154 17.16 -3.14 -4.10
CA LEU A 154 15.82 -3.35 -4.64
C LEU A 154 15.52 -2.50 -5.88
N GLY A 155 16.46 -1.64 -6.27
CA GLY A 155 16.26 -0.64 -7.32
C GLY A 155 15.37 0.51 -6.85
N HIS A 156 15.15 1.46 -7.75
CA HIS A 156 14.31 2.62 -7.49
C HIS A 156 12.83 2.26 -7.67
N ALA A 157 11.99 2.59 -6.70
CA ALA A 157 10.54 2.61 -6.92
C ALA A 157 10.12 3.97 -7.49
N THR A 158 9.50 3.98 -8.66
CA THR A 158 9.02 5.21 -9.30
C THR A 158 7.59 5.51 -8.82
N THR A 159 7.22 6.79 -8.81
CA THR A 159 5.81 7.18 -8.74
C THR A 159 5.38 7.69 -10.11
N ARG A 160 4.08 7.58 -10.42
CA ARG A 160 3.54 8.10 -11.68
C ARG A 160 3.77 9.63 -11.74
N GLY A 161 4.75 10.05 -12.56
CA GLY A 161 5.18 11.44 -12.69
C GLY A 161 6.64 11.72 -12.28
N MET A 162 7.35 10.76 -11.68
CA MET A 162 8.80 10.84 -11.46
C MET A 162 9.53 10.04 -12.55
N SER A 163 10.63 10.61 -13.05
CA SER A 163 11.46 9.96 -14.07
C SER A 163 12.04 8.64 -13.51
N PRO A 164 12.09 7.56 -14.30
CA PRO A 164 12.77 6.33 -13.92
C PRO A 164 14.30 6.47 -13.80
N ASP A 165 14.88 7.58 -14.27
CA ASP A 165 16.29 7.91 -14.03
C ASP A 165 16.44 8.69 -12.71
N PRO A 166 17.08 8.14 -11.66
CA PRO A 166 17.29 8.82 -10.38
C PRO A 166 18.21 10.06 -10.51
N ARG A 167 18.93 10.21 -11.62
CA ARG A 167 19.72 11.42 -11.93
C ARG A 167 18.88 12.56 -12.49
N VAL A 168 17.65 12.28 -12.92
CA VAL A 168 16.72 13.29 -13.43
C VAL A 168 15.87 13.77 -12.26
N VAL A 169 16.39 14.77 -11.54
CA VAL A 169 15.58 15.55 -10.61
C VAL A 169 14.59 16.36 -11.45
N PRO A 170 13.28 16.25 -11.22
CA PRO A 170 12.31 17.10 -11.91
C PRO A 170 12.66 18.57 -11.67
N ALA A 171 12.44 19.43 -12.66
CA ALA A 171 12.56 20.86 -12.43
C ALA A 171 11.62 21.27 -11.28
N ALA A 172 11.96 22.30 -10.51
CA ALA A 172 11.25 22.63 -9.26
C ALA A 172 9.74 22.88 -9.45
N ASP A 173 9.33 23.30 -10.65
CA ASP A 173 7.95 23.47 -11.10
C ASP A 173 7.21 22.16 -11.43
N GLN A 174 7.95 21.07 -11.64
CA GLN A 174 7.44 19.71 -11.87
C GLN A 174 7.33 18.90 -10.58
N VAL A 175 7.92 19.36 -9.48
CA VAL A 175 7.82 18.71 -8.16
C VAL A 175 6.45 19.02 -7.55
N PRO A 176 5.63 18.00 -7.22
CA PRO A 176 4.33 18.20 -6.59
C PRO A 176 4.40 19.09 -5.34
N GLN A 177 3.39 19.95 -5.16
CA GLN A 177 3.38 20.96 -4.09
C GLN A 177 3.63 20.38 -2.70
N TRP A 178 3.12 19.17 -2.41
CA TRP A 178 3.32 18.49 -1.13
C TRP A 178 4.79 18.14 -0.86
N GLN A 179 5.52 17.71 -1.90
CA GLN A 179 6.96 17.42 -1.83
C GLN A 179 7.76 18.70 -1.59
N GLN A 180 7.37 19.81 -2.23
CA GLN A 180 8.00 21.11 -1.97
C GLN A 180 7.74 21.63 -0.54
N VAL A 181 6.55 21.38 0.01
CA VAL A 181 6.21 21.72 1.41
C VAL A 181 7.04 20.88 2.37
N TRP A 182 7.19 19.59 2.09
CA TRP A 182 8.01 18.68 2.89
C TRP A 182 9.50 19.06 2.88
N CYS A 183 10.09 19.31 1.71
CA CYS A 183 11.47 19.80 1.59
C CYS A 183 11.66 21.10 2.37
N ARG A 184 10.76 22.08 2.18
CA ARG A 184 10.78 23.34 2.92
C ARG A 184 10.67 23.16 4.43
N TRP A 185 10.00 22.12 4.91
CA TRP A 185 9.85 21.85 6.34
C TRP A 185 11.15 21.31 6.95
N HIS A 186 11.88 20.45 6.22
CA HIS A 186 13.14 19.87 6.68
C HIS A 186 14.37 20.74 6.42
N THR A 187 14.32 21.68 5.47
CA THR A 187 15.37 22.68 5.27
C THR A 187 15.09 23.99 6.02
N ARG A 188 14.15 23.99 6.98
CA ARG A 188 13.97 25.17 7.83
C ARG A 188 15.23 25.39 8.65
N PRO A 189 15.81 26.60 8.64
CA PRO A 189 16.90 26.91 9.54
C PRO A 189 16.44 26.65 10.98
N THR A 190 17.26 25.92 11.71
CA THR A 190 17.06 25.67 13.13
C THR A 190 17.21 26.98 13.90
N PRO A 191 16.68 27.11 15.12
CA PRO A 191 16.84 28.34 15.92
C PRO A 191 18.30 28.78 16.10
N GLY A 192 19.26 27.86 16.02
CA GLY A 192 20.70 28.14 16.08
C GLY A 192 21.26 28.89 14.87
N ASP A 193 20.64 28.73 13.69
CA ASP A 193 21.10 29.34 12.44
C ASP A 193 20.82 30.86 12.40
N ARG A 194 20.00 31.39 13.31
CA ARG A 194 19.72 32.83 13.45
C ARG A 194 20.80 33.61 14.20
N PHE A 195 21.72 32.94 14.89
CA PHE A 195 22.80 33.60 15.63
C PHE A 195 24.05 33.87 14.77
N ALA A 196 24.23 33.15 13.66
CA ALA A 196 25.36 33.35 12.76
C ALA A 196 25.29 34.66 11.96
N SER A 197 24.11 35.28 11.82
CA SER A 197 23.91 36.53 11.07
C SER A 197 23.97 37.81 11.90
N LEU A 198 24.39 37.73 13.18
CA LEU A 198 24.50 38.90 14.08
C LEU A 198 25.94 39.16 14.55
N GLN A 199 26.95 38.53 13.93
CA GLN A 199 28.38 38.81 14.19
C GLN A 199 29.14 39.29 12.94
N ALA A 200 28.47 40.02 12.03
CA ALA A 200 29.12 40.77 10.96
C ALA A 200 28.82 42.26 11.08
#